data_AF-W9ND90-F1
#
_entry.id   AF-W9ND90-F1
#
_cell.length_a   1.000
_cell.length_b   1.000
_cell.length_c   1.000
_cell.angle_alpha   90.00
_cell.angle_beta   90.00
_cell.angle_gamma   90.00
#
_symmetry.space_group_name_H-M   'P 1'
#
loop_
_entity.id
_entity.type
_entity.pdbx_description
1 polymer ?
#
loop_
_entity_poly.entity_id
_entity_poly.type
_entity_poly.pdbx_seq_one_letter_code
_entity_poly.pdbx_strand_id
1 'polypeptide(L)'
;MKLVKNLCPLFCGQSGPMSSLGFNLDPKGRLYGTYQPSSQLACPSEHLVSLEELLSKSTSKSKRRALTDEDRYFLAITLASSLLQLHTTPWLRGSWSKRDILFSDTHEEDSSVIDVRHPVILNTHGCVVSEAASRVSTGRSQAYSDLMRDSASLLTLAKVLLEIKLNDQFETQQQGEDLGTNSKPNEATDIRTLMRWITEEEGNLSFTYRNVVSHCIKCSVDPSTNLRDLVFRQTLVDRVVVPLLEELHIWQGGIDH
;
A
#
# COMPACT_ATOMS: atom_id res chain seq x y z
N MET A 1 -21.97 -8.69 24.56
CA MET A 1 -21.39 -9.01 23.24
C MET A 1 -21.82 -10.39 22.80
N LYS A 2 -22.44 -10.56 21.63
CA LYS A 2 -22.89 -11.87 21.12
C LYS A 2 -21.83 -12.46 20.20
N LEU A 3 -21.50 -13.73 20.36
CA LEU A 3 -20.60 -14.43 19.44
C LEU A 3 -21.25 -14.50 18.03
N VAL A 4 -20.57 -13.95 17.04
CA VAL A 4 -20.99 -13.95 15.64
C VAL A 4 -20.39 -15.16 14.96
N LYS A 5 -21.24 -16.15 14.67
CA LYS A 5 -20.86 -17.36 13.93
C LYS A 5 -21.02 -17.20 12.42
N ASN A 6 -21.88 -16.28 12.00
CA ASN A 6 -22.17 -16.00 10.59
C ASN A 6 -22.57 -14.53 10.44
N LEU A 7 -21.94 -13.83 9.51
CA LEU A 7 -22.19 -12.43 9.21
C LEU A 7 -23.38 -12.22 8.26
N CYS A 8 -23.71 -13.18 7.40
CA CYS A 8 -24.77 -13.06 6.40
C CYS A 8 -26.15 -12.73 7.01
N PRO A 9 -26.64 -13.39 8.08
CA PRO A 9 -27.92 -13.04 8.68
C PRO A 9 -27.97 -11.62 9.25
N LEU A 10 -26.82 -11.10 9.69
CA LEU A 10 -26.72 -9.75 10.25
C LEU A 10 -26.82 -8.69 9.16
N PHE A 11 -26.22 -8.94 8.00
CA PHE A 11 -26.30 -8.03 6.85
C PHE A 11 -27.64 -8.13 6.12
N CYS A 12 -28.18 -9.34 5.92
CA CYS A 12 -29.46 -9.55 5.26
C CYS A 12 -30.67 -9.06 6.08
N GLY A 13 -30.54 -8.99 7.41
CA GLY A 13 -31.59 -8.51 8.30
C GLY A 13 -31.72 -6.99 8.41
N GLN A 14 -30.84 -6.21 7.76
CA GLN A 14 -30.93 -4.75 7.79
C GLN A 14 -31.87 -4.22 6.71
N SER A 15 -32.97 -3.59 7.14
CA SER A 15 -33.90 -2.86 6.28
C SER A 15 -33.92 -1.39 6.72
N GLY A 16 -32.93 -0.61 6.30
CA GLY A 16 -32.82 0.83 6.57
C GLY A 16 -31.46 1.40 6.14
N PRO A 17 -31.32 2.73 6.00
CA PRO A 17 -30.02 3.36 5.73
C PRO A 17 -29.01 2.93 6.81
N MET A 18 -27.84 2.48 6.36
CA MET A 18 -26.87 1.69 7.13
C MET A 18 -26.62 2.28 8.53
N SER A 19 -27.11 1.61 9.56
CA SER A 19 -26.61 1.81 10.93
C SER A 19 -25.28 1.07 11.04
N SER A 20 -24.22 1.78 11.47
CA SER A 20 -22.89 1.20 11.62
C SER A 20 -22.92 0.02 12.61
N LEU A 21 -22.30 -1.09 12.21
CA LEU A 21 -22.19 -2.30 13.02
C LEU A 21 -20.81 -2.39 13.65
N GLY A 22 -20.75 -2.48 14.98
CA GLY A 22 -19.52 -2.76 15.72
C GLY A 22 -19.26 -4.26 15.85
N PHE A 23 -18.05 -4.67 15.50
CA PHE A 23 -17.52 -6.02 15.72
C PHE A 23 -16.22 -5.97 16.53
N ASN A 24 -15.98 -6.99 17.34
CA ASN A 24 -14.73 -7.14 18.09
C ASN A 24 -14.21 -8.57 17.92
N LEU A 25 -12.90 -8.70 17.71
CA LEU A 25 -12.23 -9.99 17.65
C LEU A 25 -11.49 -10.21 18.97
N ASP A 26 -11.73 -11.35 19.63
CA ASP A 26 -10.93 -11.72 20.79
C ASP A 26 -9.56 -12.31 20.38
N PRO A 27 -8.59 -12.41 21.30
CA PRO A 27 -7.28 -13.01 21.03
C PRO A 27 -7.33 -14.49 20.59
N LYS A 28 -8.48 -15.15 20.73
CA LYS A 28 -8.71 -16.54 20.29
C LYS A 28 -9.37 -16.59 18.90
N GLY A 29 -9.43 -15.45 18.20
CA GLY A 29 -9.99 -15.32 16.86
C GLY A 29 -11.51 -15.41 16.80
N ARG A 30 -12.21 -15.24 17.93
CA ARG A 30 -13.67 -15.30 17.97
C ARG A 30 -14.23 -13.90 17.72
N LEU A 31 -15.12 -13.81 16.74
CA LEU A 31 -15.80 -12.57 16.40
C LEU A 31 -17.03 -12.38 17.28
N TYR A 32 -17.14 -11.25 17.95
CA TYR A 32 -18.31 -10.84 18.71
C TYR A 32 -18.93 -9.60 18.07
N GLY A 33 -20.25 -9.53 18.09
CA GLY A 33 -21.02 -8.47 17.45
C GLY A 33 -21.99 -7.79 18.40
N THR A 34 -22.52 -6.69 17.88
CA THR A 34 -23.62 -5.86 18.41
C THR A 34 -23.27 -5.04 19.65
N TYR A 35 -22.34 -4.11 19.49
CA TYR A 35 -22.53 -2.81 20.12
C TYR A 35 -22.94 -1.83 19.02
N GLN A 36 -23.99 -1.03 19.27
CA GLN A 36 -24.15 0.22 18.54
C GLN A 36 -22.91 1.05 18.91
N PRO A 37 -22.08 1.46 17.94
CA PRO A 37 -20.99 2.38 18.25
C PRO A 37 -21.64 3.60 18.91
N SER A 38 -21.41 3.77 20.22
CA SER A 38 -21.83 4.96 20.93
C SER A 38 -21.08 6.11 20.27
N SER A 39 -21.79 6.87 19.44
CA SER A 39 -21.35 8.12 18.81
C SER A 39 -19.98 8.05 18.15
N GLN A 40 -19.98 8.04 16.81
CA GLN A 40 -18.78 8.24 16.01
C GLN A 40 -17.67 7.22 16.36
N LEU A 41 -17.75 6.01 15.81
CA LEU A 41 -16.54 5.62 15.06
C LEU A 41 -16.40 6.75 14.06
N ALA A 42 -15.56 7.73 14.36
CA ALA A 42 -15.15 8.73 13.39
C ALA A 42 -14.81 7.89 12.18
N CYS A 43 -15.68 7.94 11.17
CA CYS A 43 -15.28 7.43 9.89
C CYS A 43 -13.98 8.20 9.65
N PRO A 44 -12.83 7.55 9.44
CA PRO A 44 -11.57 8.28 9.26
C PRO A 44 -11.71 9.38 8.18
N SER A 45 -12.75 9.26 7.35
CA SER A 45 -13.20 10.14 6.28
C SER A 45 -13.34 11.63 6.57
N GLU A 46 -13.39 12.12 7.82
CA GLU A 46 -13.45 13.58 7.98
C GLU A 46 -12.11 14.24 7.61
N HIS A 47 -10.98 13.54 7.83
CA HIS A 47 -9.65 14.06 7.49
C HIS A 47 -8.69 12.91 7.14
N LEU A 48 -8.81 12.37 5.92
CA LEU A 48 -7.82 11.45 5.35
C LEU A 48 -6.87 12.19 4.42
N VAL A 49 -5.58 11.87 4.52
CA VAL A 49 -4.54 12.38 3.62
C VAL A 49 -3.89 11.19 2.93
N SER A 50 -3.76 11.23 1.61
CA SER A 50 -3.08 10.18 0.86
C SER A 50 -1.55 10.25 0.96
N LEU A 51 -0.86 9.14 0.70
CA LEU A 51 0.60 9.15 0.59
C LEU A 51 1.09 10.10 -0.52
N GLU A 52 0.33 10.24 -1.61
CA GLU A 52 0.64 11.23 -2.66
C GLU A 52 0.66 12.66 -2.12
N GLU A 53 -0.34 13.03 -1.33
CA GLU A 53 -0.42 14.36 -0.71
C GLU A 53 0.62 14.55 0.39
N LEU A 54 0.99 13.48 1.10
CA LEU A 54 2.04 13.50 2.12
C LEU A 54 3.43 13.76 1.52
N LEU A 55 3.70 13.22 0.33
CA LEU A 55 4.95 13.39 -0.41
C LEU A 55 4.98 14.69 -1.25
N SER A 56 3.84 15.36 -1.44
CA SER A 56 3.73 16.56 -2.25
C SER A 56 4.34 17.78 -1.56
N LYS A 57 5.41 18.35 -2.13
CA LYS A 57 6.08 19.58 -1.63
C LYS A 57 5.19 20.84 -1.64
N SER A 58 4.01 20.78 -2.27
CA SER A 58 3.13 21.93 -2.55
C SER A 58 2.06 22.22 -1.48
N THR A 59 1.81 21.34 -0.52
CA THR A 59 0.74 21.53 0.49
C THR A 59 1.15 22.53 1.58
N SER A 60 1.24 23.81 1.20
CA SER A 60 1.64 24.97 2.00
C SER A 60 0.63 25.41 3.08
N LYS A 61 -0.43 24.64 3.35
CA LYS A 61 -1.51 25.05 4.26
C LYS A 61 -1.44 24.47 5.67
N SER A 62 -0.61 23.47 5.91
CA SER A 62 -0.45 22.87 7.24
C SER A 62 1.04 22.63 7.47
N LYS A 63 1.59 23.10 8.60
CA LYS A 63 2.95 22.76 9.05
C LYS A 63 2.97 21.28 9.42
N ARG A 64 3.03 20.39 8.43
CA ARG A 64 3.14 18.95 8.64
C ARG A 64 4.55 18.60 9.11
N ARG A 65 4.66 17.69 10.07
CA ARG A 65 5.94 17.12 10.48
C ARG A 65 6.55 16.35 9.31
N ALA A 66 7.83 16.56 9.03
CA ALA A 66 8.55 15.75 8.05
C ALA A 66 8.66 14.30 8.51
N LEU A 67 8.62 13.35 7.56
CA LEU A 67 8.81 11.93 7.86
C LEU A 67 10.25 11.69 8.35
N THR A 68 10.36 11.16 9.57
CA THR A 68 11.63 10.66 10.11
C THR A 68 12.06 9.40 9.35
N ASP A 69 13.34 9.04 9.43
CA ASP A 69 13.79 7.77 8.85
C ASP A 69 13.05 6.57 9.44
N GLU A 70 12.74 6.60 10.75
CA GLU A 70 11.94 5.56 11.39
C GLU A 70 10.57 5.40 10.73
N ASP A 71 9.88 6.52 10.50
CA ASP A 71 8.57 6.52 9.86
C ASP A 71 8.66 5.97 8.43
N ARG A 72 9.73 6.34 7.69
CA ARG A 72 9.96 5.86 6.32
C ARG A 72 10.16 4.34 6.30
N TYR A 73 10.98 3.80 7.20
CA TYR A 73 11.17 2.35 7.30
C TYR A 73 9.89 1.63 7.73
N PHE A 74 9.19 2.16 8.73
CA PHE A 74 7.94 1.59 9.20
C PHE A 74 6.89 1.52 8.07
N LEU A 75 6.74 2.61 7.32
CA LEU A 75 5.87 2.67 6.14
C LEU A 75 6.29 1.66 5.08
N ALA A 76 7.58 1.63 4.72
CA ALA A 76 8.12 0.70 3.73
C ALA A 76 7.83 -0.76 4.09
N ILE A 77 8.09 -1.16 5.35
CA ILE A 77 7.84 -2.50 5.87
C ILE A 77 6.34 -2.81 5.85
N THR A 78 5.51 -1.87 6.32
CA THR A 78 4.06 -2.05 6.40
C THR A 78 3.46 -2.24 5.02
N LEU A 79 3.86 -1.45 4.03
CA LEU A 79 3.36 -1.54 2.66
C LEU A 79 3.84 -2.81 1.95
N ALA A 80 5.12 -3.16 2.08
CA ALA A 80 5.64 -4.41 1.52
C ALA A 80 4.93 -5.63 2.11
N SER A 81 4.75 -5.67 3.42
CA SER A 81 4.05 -6.75 4.11
C SER A 81 2.56 -6.81 3.72
N SER A 82 1.89 -5.66 3.67
CA SER A 82 0.48 -5.56 3.31
C SER A 82 0.23 -6.00 1.86
N LEU A 83 1.12 -5.67 0.92
CA LEU A 83 1.04 -6.17 -0.46
C LEU A 83 1.02 -7.71 -0.48
N LEU A 84 2.00 -8.33 0.20
CA LEU A 84 2.12 -9.79 0.23
C LEU A 84 0.92 -10.47 0.89
N GLN A 85 0.33 -9.84 1.91
CA GLN A 85 -0.84 -10.37 2.61
C GLN A 85 -2.15 -10.17 1.83
N LEU A 86 -2.29 -9.05 1.12
CA LEU A 86 -3.54 -8.64 0.50
C LEU A 86 -3.64 -8.96 -0.99
N HIS A 87 -2.57 -9.41 -1.67
CA HIS A 87 -2.56 -9.63 -3.12
C HIS A 87 -3.65 -10.60 -3.64
N THR A 88 -4.08 -11.60 -2.86
CA THR A 88 -5.18 -12.51 -3.23
C THR A 88 -6.57 -11.98 -2.87
N THR A 89 -6.65 -10.83 -2.22
CA THR A 89 -7.89 -10.29 -1.67
C THR A 89 -8.44 -9.18 -2.57
N PRO A 90 -9.76 -8.94 -2.56
CA PRO A 90 -10.35 -7.83 -3.30
C PRO A 90 -10.03 -6.45 -2.70
N TRP A 91 -9.35 -6.39 -1.54
CA TRP A 91 -9.00 -5.15 -0.84
C TRP A 91 -7.94 -4.34 -1.59
N LEU A 92 -6.95 -5.02 -2.16
CA LEU A 92 -5.94 -4.39 -2.99
C LEU A 92 -6.35 -4.53 -4.45
N ARG A 93 -6.89 -3.45 -5.02
CA ARG A 93 -7.26 -3.41 -6.45
C ARG A 93 -6.02 -3.74 -7.28
N GLY A 94 -6.23 -4.35 -8.45
CA GLY A 94 -5.13 -4.77 -9.33
C GLY A 94 -4.24 -3.66 -9.88
N SER A 95 -4.55 -2.39 -9.59
CA SER A 95 -3.81 -1.21 -10.00
C SER A 95 -3.76 -0.21 -8.84
N TRP A 96 -3.27 -0.65 -7.68
CA TRP A 96 -3.09 0.25 -6.54
C TRP A 96 -1.99 1.28 -6.80
N SER A 97 -2.06 2.38 -6.07
CA SER A 97 -1.14 3.51 -6.15
C SER A 97 -0.97 4.18 -4.78
N LYS A 98 -0.02 5.11 -4.66
CA LYS A 98 0.14 5.98 -3.48
C LYS A 98 -1.12 6.79 -3.11
N ARG A 99 -2.09 6.94 -4.01
CA ARG A 99 -3.37 7.60 -3.73
C ARG A 99 -4.32 6.74 -2.91
N ASP A 100 -4.17 5.42 -3.01
CA ASP A 100 -5.01 4.44 -2.33
C ASP A 100 -4.55 4.18 -0.89
N ILE A 101 -3.37 4.68 -0.52
CA ILE A 101 -2.79 4.60 0.83
C ILE A 101 -3.14 5.89 1.55
N LEU A 102 -3.98 5.79 2.57
CA LEU A 102 -4.52 6.92 3.31
C LEU A 102 -4.07 6.89 4.77
N PHE A 103 -3.95 8.06 5.36
CA PHE A 103 -3.59 8.27 6.76
C PHE A 103 -4.62 9.16 7.43
N SER A 104 -4.91 8.89 8.70
CA SER A 104 -5.73 9.77 9.52
C SER A 104 -4.95 11.03 9.88
N ASP A 105 -5.57 12.18 9.62
CA ASP A 105 -5.06 13.50 9.99
C ASP A 105 -5.89 14.03 11.17
N THR A 106 -5.25 14.14 12.32
CA THR A 106 -5.89 14.70 13.52
C THR A 106 -5.53 16.18 13.60
N HIS A 107 -6.53 17.03 13.49
CA HIS A 107 -6.36 18.48 13.67
C HIS A 107 -6.47 18.84 15.16
N GLU A 108 -5.33 19.17 15.77
CA GLU A 108 -5.29 19.75 17.13
C GLU A 108 -4.90 21.22 17.04
N GLU A 109 -5.88 22.10 17.32
CA GLU A 109 -5.86 23.56 17.60
C GLU A 109 -5.05 24.51 16.68
N ASP A 110 -4.08 24.05 15.89
CA ASP A 110 -3.35 24.72 14.80
C ASP A 110 -2.28 23.80 14.13
N SER A 111 -2.20 22.53 14.53
CA SER A 111 -1.26 21.54 14.00
C SER A 111 -2.00 20.30 13.46
N SER A 112 -1.48 19.77 12.35
CA SER A 112 -1.98 18.55 11.71
C SER A 112 -1.01 17.42 12.07
N VAL A 113 -1.50 16.45 12.84
CA VAL A 113 -0.74 15.26 13.23
C VAL A 113 -1.26 14.10 12.40
N ILE A 114 -0.43 13.65 11.46
CA ILE A 114 -0.73 12.52 10.59
C ILE A 114 -0.23 11.24 11.25
N ASP A 115 -1.14 10.29 11.45
CA ASP A 115 -0.79 8.96 11.93
C ASP A 115 -0.26 8.09 10.77
N VAL A 116 1.05 8.19 10.56
CA VAL A 116 1.77 7.42 9.54
C VAL A 116 2.01 5.97 9.94
N ARG A 117 1.72 5.58 11.20
CA ARG A 117 1.92 4.22 11.69
C ARG A 117 0.74 3.30 11.39
N HIS A 118 -0.40 3.86 11.00
CA HIS A 118 -1.60 3.07 10.70
C HIS A 118 -2.19 3.45 9.34
N PRO A 119 -1.48 3.18 8.21
CA PRO A 119 -2.04 3.38 6.89
C PRO A 119 -3.31 2.53 6.69
N VAL A 120 -4.30 3.09 6.02
CA VAL A 120 -5.54 2.42 5.65
C VAL A 120 -5.72 2.46 4.14
N ILE A 121 -6.35 1.41 3.59
CA ILE A 121 -6.80 1.38 2.20
C ILE A 121 -8.31 1.54 2.21
N LEU A 122 -8.81 2.59 1.56
CA LEU A 122 -10.24 2.78 1.37
C LEU A 122 -10.68 2.08 0.08
N ASN A 123 -11.45 1.00 0.21
CA ASN A 123 -12.09 0.37 -0.93
C ASN A 123 -13.59 0.59 -0.87
N THR A 124 -14.11 1.33 -1.85
CA THR A 124 -15.55 1.41 -2.10
C THR A 124 -15.98 0.19 -2.90
N HIS A 125 -16.54 -0.81 -2.21
CA HIS A 125 -17.29 -1.87 -2.86
C HIS A 125 -18.64 -1.27 -3.29
N GLY A 126 -18.71 -0.74 -4.51
CA GLY A 126 -20.00 -0.45 -5.10
C GLY A 126 -20.82 -1.74 -5.10
N CYS A 127 -22.05 -1.70 -4.58
CA CYS A 127 -23.06 -2.71 -4.87
C CYS A 127 -23.45 -2.54 -6.34
N VAL A 128 -22.52 -2.85 -7.23
CA VAL A 128 -22.89 -3.15 -8.60
C VAL A 128 -23.48 -4.53 -8.48
N VAL A 129 -24.81 -4.62 -8.50
CA VAL A 129 -25.49 -5.77 -9.05
C VAL A 129 -25.03 -5.83 -10.50
N SER A 130 -23.81 -6.31 -10.70
CA SER A 130 -23.31 -6.58 -12.03
C SER A 130 -24.08 -7.82 -12.42
N GLU A 131 -24.94 -7.64 -13.42
CA GLU A 131 -25.43 -8.72 -14.25
C GLU A 131 -24.21 -9.54 -14.68
N ALA A 132 -23.84 -10.52 -13.86
CA ALA A 132 -22.93 -11.60 -14.20
C ALA A 132 -23.67 -12.56 -15.14
N ALA A 133 -24.27 -12.00 -16.18
CA ALA A 133 -24.59 -12.71 -17.40
C ALA A 133 -23.40 -12.49 -18.33
N SER A 134 -22.64 -13.57 -18.51
CA SER A 134 -21.79 -13.81 -19.68
C SER A 134 -20.47 -13.06 -19.76
N ARG A 135 -19.42 -13.72 -19.24
CA ARG A 135 -18.25 -14.10 -20.05
C ARG A 135 -17.49 -15.18 -19.27
N VAL A 136 -17.68 -16.43 -19.67
CA VAL A 136 -16.78 -17.53 -19.30
C VAL A 136 -15.45 -17.22 -20.01
N SER A 137 -14.60 -16.42 -19.38
CA SER A 137 -13.20 -16.32 -19.78
C SER A 137 -12.55 -17.66 -19.47
N THR A 138 -11.93 -18.26 -20.49
CA THR A 138 -11.15 -19.49 -20.33
C THR A 138 -10.08 -19.27 -19.26
N GLY A 139 -9.90 -20.22 -18.33
CA GLY A 139 -9.02 -20.07 -17.15
C GLY A 139 -7.57 -19.65 -17.47
N ARG A 140 -7.12 -19.86 -18.71
CA ARG A 140 -5.79 -19.44 -19.20
C ARG A 140 -5.66 -17.92 -19.37
N SER A 141 -6.73 -17.21 -19.71
CA SER A 141 -6.73 -15.75 -19.84
C SER A 141 -6.73 -15.05 -18.48
N GLN A 142 -7.36 -15.67 -17.47
CA GLN A 142 -7.37 -15.11 -16.11
C GLN A 142 -6.00 -15.25 -15.44
N ALA A 143 -5.36 -16.42 -15.56
CA ALA A 143 -4.03 -16.63 -15.00
C ALA A 143 -3.00 -15.63 -15.56
N TYR A 144 -3.01 -15.39 -16.87
CA TYR A 144 -2.12 -14.39 -17.49
C TYR A 144 -2.39 -12.97 -16.97
N SER A 145 -3.66 -12.59 -16.83
CA SER A 145 -4.04 -11.29 -16.26
C SER A 145 -3.60 -11.13 -14.81
N ASP A 146 -3.59 -12.21 -14.03
CA ASP A 146 -3.17 -12.19 -12.64
C ASP A 146 -1.65 -12.02 -12.53
N LEU A 147 -0.85 -12.68 -13.38
CA LEU A 147 0.61 -12.51 -13.41
C LEU A 147 1.02 -11.07 -13.79
N MET A 148 0.37 -10.50 -14.81
CA MET A 148 0.62 -9.10 -15.19
C MET A 148 0.29 -8.11 -14.07
N ARG A 149 -0.76 -8.40 -13.29
CA ARG A 149 -1.13 -7.61 -12.10
C ARG A 149 -0.09 -7.73 -11.00
N ASP A 150 0.43 -8.92 -10.75
CA ASP A 150 1.47 -9.16 -9.75
C ASP A 150 2.76 -8.41 -10.13
N SER A 151 3.18 -8.49 -11.39
CA SER A 151 4.30 -7.72 -11.95
C SER A 151 4.11 -6.21 -11.79
N ALA A 152 2.95 -5.67 -12.18
CA ALA A 152 2.64 -4.25 -12.02
C ALA A 152 2.64 -3.81 -10.55
N SER A 153 2.13 -4.66 -9.64
CA SER A 153 2.09 -4.37 -8.22
C SER A 153 3.49 -4.28 -7.60
N LEU A 154 4.44 -5.11 -8.05
CA LEU A 154 5.84 -5.03 -7.61
C LEU A 154 6.55 -3.80 -8.17
N LEU A 155 6.24 -3.38 -9.40
CA LEU A 155 6.75 -2.13 -9.95
C LEU A 155 6.23 -0.93 -9.15
N THR A 156 4.94 -0.91 -8.81
CA THR A 156 4.36 0.12 -7.93
C THR A 156 5.03 0.10 -6.55
N LEU A 157 5.27 -1.08 -5.98
CA LEU A 157 5.98 -1.19 -4.71
C LEU A 157 7.37 -0.56 -4.80
N ALA A 158 8.13 -0.87 -5.85
CA ALA A 158 9.47 -0.29 -6.05
C ALA A 158 9.43 1.25 -6.08
N LYS A 159 8.46 1.83 -6.80
CA LYS A 159 8.25 3.30 -6.82
C LYS A 159 7.96 3.84 -5.44
N VAL A 160 6.94 3.31 -4.78
CA VAL A 160 6.49 3.83 -3.48
C VAL A 160 7.57 3.70 -2.40
N LEU A 161 8.33 2.60 -2.39
CA LEU A 161 9.46 2.44 -1.47
C LEU A 161 10.51 3.54 -1.67
N LEU A 162 10.85 3.86 -2.92
CA LEU A 162 11.85 4.88 -3.22
C LEU A 162 11.33 6.29 -2.88
N GLU A 163 10.08 6.57 -3.25
CA GLU A 163 9.40 7.83 -2.92
C GLU A 163 9.35 8.08 -1.41
N ILE A 164 9.01 7.07 -0.62
CA ILE A 164 9.01 7.16 0.85
C ILE A 164 10.42 7.45 1.38
N LYS A 165 11.44 6.72 0.90
CA LYS A 165 12.80 6.86 1.44
C LYS A 165 13.40 8.23 1.14
N LEU A 166 13.15 8.76 -0.06
CA LEU A 166 13.71 10.03 -0.52
C LEU A 166 12.80 11.21 -0.25
N ASN A 167 11.55 10.97 0.17
CA ASN A 167 10.54 11.99 0.41
C ASN A 167 10.35 12.90 -0.83
N ASP A 168 10.29 12.28 -2.00
CA ASP A 168 10.03 12.93 -3.28
C ASP A 168 9.09 12.07 -4.12
N GLN A 169 8.41 12.69 -5.09
CA GLN A 169 7.48 12.00 -5.96
C GLN A 169 8.20 11.44 -7.18
N PHE A 170 7.85 10.23 -7.60
CA PHE A 170 8.42 9.58 -8.76
C PHE A 170 8.25 10.41 -10.04
N GLU A 171 7.13 11.13 -10.16
CA GLU A 171 6.84 11.97 -11.32
C GLU A 171 7.80 13.16 -11.45
N THR A 172 8.43 13.63 -10.36
CA THR A 172 9.44 14.71 -10.43
C THR A 172 10.74 14.25 -11.07
N GLN A 173 10.96 12.93 -11.12
CA GLN A 173 12.17 12.31 -11.62
C GLN A 173 12.05 11.86 -13.07
N GLN A 174 10.85 11.90 -13.66
CA GLN A 174 10.65 11.57 -15.06
C GLN A 174 11.29 12.66 -15.93
N GLN A 175 12.34 12.32 -16.66
CA GLN A 175 12.97 13.23 -17.62
C GLN A 175 12.37 13.01 -19.00
N GLY A 176 12.36 14.06 -19.83
CA GLY A 176 11.86 13.97 -21.22
C GLY A 176 12.59 12.90 -22.05
N GLU A 177 13.84 12.60 -21.71
CA GLU A 177 14.69 11.57 -22.33
C GLU A 177 14.29 10.14 -21.95
N ASP A 178 13.55 9.96 -20.85
CA ASP A 178 13.01 8.65 -20.46
C ASP A 178 11.72 8.33 -21.21
N LEU A 179 11.03 9.34 -21.75
CA LEU A 179 9.78 9.14 -22.47
C LEU A 179 10.05 8.42 -23.79
N GLY A 180 9.33 7.33 -24.02
CA GLY A 180 9.44 6.56 -25.27
C GLY A 180 9.01 7.37 -26.50
N THR A 181 9.06 6.75 -27.68
CA THR A 181 8.72 7.36 -28.98
C THR A 181 7.36 8.04 -29.07
N ASN A 182 6.44 7.77 -28.13
CA ASN A 182 5.11 8.37 -28.06
C ASN A 182 4.99 9.50 -27.01
N SER A 183 6.09 9.91 -26.38
CA SER A 183 6.16 10.90 -25.29
C SER A 183 5.22 10.60 -24.11
N LYS A 184 4.90 9.32 -23.89
CA LYS A 184 4.02 8.87 -22.80
C LYS A 184 4.76 7.90 -21.88
N PRO A 185 4.64 8.06 -20.56
CA PRO A 185 5.16 7.09 -19.60
C PRO A 185 4.56 5.70 -19.84
N ASN A 186 5.40 4.67 -19.72
CA ASN A 186 5.02 3.26 -19.69
C ASN A 186 5.93 2.49 -18.71
N GLU A 187 5.66 1.21 -18.47
CA GLU A 187 6.43 0.41 -17.50
C GLU A 187 7.94 0.40 -17.79
N ALA A 188 8.35 0.34 -19.05
CA ALA A 188 9.76 0.34 -19.43
C ALA A 188 10.44 1.70 -19.17
N THR A 189 9.75 2.82 -19.41
CA THR A 189 10.26 4.15 -19.07
C THR A 189 10.33 4.32 -17.55
N ASP A 190 9.37 3.75 -16.83
CA ASP A 190 9.33 3.82 -15.38
C ASP A 190 10.47 3.04 -14.74
N ILE A 191 10.76 1.83 -15.23
CA ILE A 191 11.91 1.02 -14.80
C ILE A 191 13.22 1.78 -15.05
N ARG A 192 13.37 2.40 -16.22
CA ARG A 192 14.56 3.21 -16.52
C ARG A 192 14.72 4.36 -15.55
N THR A 193 13.64 5.10 -15.31
CA THR A 193 13.62 6.22 -14.36
C THR A 193 14.00 5.74 -12.95
N LEU A 194 13.44 4.63 -12.48
CA LEU A 194 13.77 4.06 -11.17
C LEU A 194 15.25 3.68 -11.07
N MET A 195 15.79 2.97 -12.06
CA MET A 195 17.18 2.52 -12.02
C MET A 195 18.16 3.70 -12.07
N ARG A 196 17.85 4.74 -12.87
CA ARG A 196 18.61 5.99 -12.85
C ARG A 196 18.52 6.66 -11.48
N TRP A 197 17.30 6.82 -10.94
CA TRP A 197 17.08 7.49 -9.67
C TRP A 197 17.82 6.81 -8.50
N ILE A 198 17.84 5.47 -8.46
CA ILE A 198 18.64 4.69 -7.50
C ILE A 198 20.14 4.99 -7.62
N THR A 199 20.64 5.20 -8.85
CA THR A 199 22.06 5.48 -9.12
C THR A 199 22.42 6.92 -8.73
N GLU A 200 21.55 7.89 -9.04
CA GLU A 200 21.74 9.30 -8.68
C GLU A 200 21.74 9.51 -7.16
N GLU A 201 20.93 8.72 -6.44
CA GLU A 201 20.73 8.83 -4.99
C GLU A 201 21.58 7.83 -4.18
N GLU A 202 22.68 7.33 -4.75
CA GLU A 202 23.52 6.31 -4.11
C GLU A 202 24.05 6.75 -2.73
N GLY A 203 24.29 8.05 -2.53
CA GLY A 203 24.71 8.62 -1.25
C GLY A 203 23.60 8.74 -0.20
N ASN A 204 22.33 8.77 -0.62
CA ASN A 204 21.17 8.94 0.27
C ASN A 204 20.45 7.62 0.57
N LEU A 205 20.77 6.56 -0.18
CA LEU A 205 20.24 5.22 0.00
C LEU A 205 21.32 4.30 0.57
N SER A 206 20.97 3.47 1.55
CA SER A 206 21.85 2.38 1.95
C SER A 206 21.95 1.32 0.85
N PHE A 207 23.03 0.54 0.87
CA PHE A 207 23.21 -0.59 -0.05
C PHE A 207 22.03 -1.58 0.03
N THR A 208 21.54 -1.85 1.24
CA THR A 208 20.40 -2.74 1.46
C THR A 208 19.13 -2.18 0.84
N TYR A 209 18.81 -0.90 1.06
CA TYR A 209 17.61 -0.28 0.49
C TYR A 209 17.63 -0.31 -1.05
N ARG A 210 18.80 -0.02 -1.67
CA ARG A 210 18.96 -0.14 -3.13
C ARG A 210 18.68 -1.55 -3.61
N ASN A 211 19.23 -2.57 -2.95
CA ASN A 211 19.00 -3.97 -3.31
C ASN A 211 17.53 -4.37 -3.18
N VAL A 212 16.84 -3.91 -2.14
CA VAL A 212 15.41 -4.14 -1.94
C VAL A 212 14.61 -3.60 -3.12
N VAL A 213 14.81 -2.33 -3.49
CA VAL A 213 14.09 -1.70 -4.61
C VAL A 213 14.46 -2.36 -5.94
N SER A 214 15.74 -2.64 -6.19
CA SER A 214 16.19 -3.36 -7.39
C SER A 214 15.62 -4.77 -7.50
N HIS A 215 15.41 -5.46 -6.38
CA HIS A 215 14.77 -6.77 -6.37
C HIS A 215 13.30 -6.69 -6.80
N CYS A 216 12.55 -5.71 -6.28
CA CYS A 216 11.17 -5.46 -6.72
C CYS A 216 11.08 -5.17 -8.22
N ILE A 217 11.99 -4.36 -8.76
CA ILE A 217 12.08 -4.07 -10.21
C ILE A 217 12.40 -5.33 -11.02
N LYS A 218 13.36 -6.14 -10.55
CA LYS A 218 13.72 -7.41 -11.21
C LYS A 218 12.51 -8.35 -11.28
N CYS A 219 11.75 -8.45 -10.20
CA CYS A 219 10.54 -9.25 -10.19
C CYS A 219 9.45 -8.66 -11.10
N SER A 220 9.29 -7.33 -11.19
CA SER A 220 8.26 -6.76 -12.07
C SER A 220 8.48 -7.06 -13.55
N VAL A 221 9.72 -7.26 -13.99
CA VAL A 221 10.04 -7.63 -15.38
C VAL A 221 10.05 -9.13 -15.64
N ASP A 222 9.97 -9.95 -14.59
CA ASP A 222 9.96 -11.41 -14.71
C ASP A 222 8.55 -11.89 -15.08
N PRO A 223 8.35 -12.53 -16.26
CA PRO A 223 7.04 -13.02 -16.66
C PRO A 223 6.52 -14.19 -15.81
N SER A 224 7.39 -14.78 -14.97
CA SER A 224 7.03 -15.84 -14.04
C SER A 224 6.60 -15.34 -12.66
N THR A 225 6.64 -14.02 -12.43
CA THR A 225 6.22 -13.40 -11.17
C THR A 225 4.78 -13.78 -10.82
N ASN A 226 4.65 -14.47 -9.69
CA ASN A 226 3.39 -15.01 -9.23
C ASN A 226 3.33 -14.92 -7.71
N LEU A 227 2.58 -13.96 -7.19
CA LEU A 227 2.42 -13.77 -5.75
C LEU A 227 1.61 -14.91 -5.10
N ARG A 228 0.89 -15.74 -5.86
CA ARG A 228 0.20 -16.90 -5.28
C ARG A 228 1.18 -18.02 -4.94
N ASP A 229 2.34 -18.08 -5.60
CA ASP A 229 3.40 -19.03 -5.26
C ASP A 229 3.98 -18.70 -3.87
N LEU A 230 3.91 -19.69 -2.98
CA LEU A 230 4.40 -19.57 -1.60
C LEU A 230 5.92 -19.41 -1.54
N VAL A 231 6.66 -20.07 -2.42
CA VAL A 231 8.14 -20.00 -2.46
C VAL A 231 8.58 -18.64 -2.94
N PHE A 232 7.92 -18.11 -3.98
CA PHE A 232 8.17 -16.76 -4.47
C PHE A 232 7.83 -15.70 -3.41
N ARG A 233 6.69 -15.83 -2.73
CA ARG A 233 6.35 -14.93 -1.61
C ARG A 233 7.37 -14.95 -0.49
N GLN A 234 7.82 -16.14 -0.09
CA GLN A 234 8.87 -16.26 0.93
C GLN A 234 10.16 -15.56 0.45
N THR A 235 10.51 -15.69 -0.83
CA THR A 235 11.64 -14.97 -1.41
C THR A 235 11.47 -13.45 -1.27
N LEU A 236 10.27 -12.91 -1.51
CA LEU A 236 10.00 -11.49 -1.29
C LEU A 236 10.08 -11.10 0.19
N VAL A 237 9.62 -11.94 1.11
CA VAL A 237 9.82 -11.71 2.55
C VAL A 237 11.32 -11.60 2.86
N ASP A 238 12.12 -12.57 2.41
CA ASP A 238 13.55 -12.67 2.73
C ASP A 238 14.38 -11.57 2.04
N ARG A 239 13.97 -11.10 0.86
CA ARG A 239 14.72 -10.14 0.04
C ARG A 239 14.21 -8.70 0.13
N VAL A 240 13.01 -8.48 0.64
CA VAL A 240 12.38 -7.15 0.73
C VAL A 240 12.05 -6.83 2.19
N VAL A 241 11.23 -7.65 2.85
CA VAL A 241 10.68 -7.32 4.18
C VAL A 241 11.74 -7.46 5.28
N VAL A 242 12.46 -8.59 5.32
CA VAL A 242 13.48 -8.87 6.33
C VAL A 242 14.61 -7.83 6.29
N PRO A 243 15.20 -7.48 5.12
CA PRO A 243 16.27 -6.49 5.09
C PRO A 243 15.80 -5.09 5.53
N LEU A 244 14.57 -4.69 5.19
CA LEU A 244 14.00 -3.43 5.68
C LEU A 244 13.83 -3.43 7.20
N LEU A 245 13.39 -4.55 7.78
CA LEU A 245 13.30 -4.73 9.22
C LEU A 245 14.69 -4.64 9.87
N GLU A 246 15.69 -5.31 9.32
CA GLU A 246 17.06 -5.26 9.84
C GLU A 246 17.62 -3.85 9.85
N GLU A 247 17.41 -3.06 8.78
CA GLU A 247 17.82 -1.66 8.75
C GLU A 247 17.10 -0.81 9.79
N LEU A 248 15.80 -1.04 10.01
CA LEU A 248 15.06 -0.36 11.07
C LEU A 248 15.65 -0.69 12.46
N HIS A 249 15.99 -1.95 12.73
CA HIS A 249 16.60 -2.35 14.00
C HIS A 249 17.99 -1.73 14.19
N ILE A 250 18.80 -1.66 13.13
CA ILE A 250 20.11 -0.98 13.17
C ILE A 250 19.91 0.51 13.49
N TRP A 251 18.94 1.16 12.87
CA TRP A 251 18.64 2.56 13.10
C TRP A 251 18.16 2.80 14.54
N GLN A 252 17.28 1.95 15.07
CA GLN A 252 16.79 2.05 16.45
C GLN A 252 17.86 1.70 17.50
N GLY A 253 18.70 0.70 17.25
CA GLY A 253 19.79 0.29 18.15
C GLY A 253 21.04 1.17 18.08
N GLY A 254 21.17 2.02 17.06
CA GLY A 254 22.25 2.99 16.91
C GLY A 254 22.04 4.33 17.62
N ILE A 255 20.89 4.53 18.27
CA ILE A 255 20.53 5.77 18.98
C ILE A 255 21.01 5.77 20.45
N ASP A 256 21.58 4.65 20.93
CA ASP A 256 22.24 4.56 22.24
C ASP A 256 23.70 5.06 22.18
N HIS A 257 23.93 6.36 21.90
CA HIS A 257 25.22 7.03 22.14
C HIS A 257 25.07 8.51 22.47
#